data_AF-A0A198AIE5-F1
#
_entry.id   AF-A0A198AIE5-F1
#
_cell.length_a   1.000
_cell.length_b   1.000
_cell.length_c   1.000
_cell.angle_alpha   90.00
_cell.angle_beta   90.00
_cell.angle_gamma   90.00
#
_symmetry.space_group_name_H-M   'P 1'
#
loop_
_entity.id
_entity.type
_entity.pdbx_description
1 polymer ?
#
loop_
_entity_poly.entity_id
_entity_poly.type
_entity_poly.pdbx_seq_one_letter_code
_entity_poly.pdbx_strand_id
1 'polypeptide(L)'
;MTEQIVVKWLGMICIGAGIARMGMTPASLIWGTDSTQELTTGLIACILMSVGSIAFYQVQSRETGVTGFITILAIIIGNILTTSMLWSQFATGGAVADKPVGLLFNISQMFGTIGFLGGTLIFMILTFLAKVFPRWVPALMLIMILSMFLPIADNKYFAFFWGLSYVGMGYCIWTNKLANTVSPASRHLSMN
;
A
#
# COMPACT_ATOMS: atom_id res chain seq x y z
N MET A 1 2.92 -8.74 25.41
CA MET A 1 3.01 -7.27 25.58
C MET A 1 3.84 -6.62 24.46
N THR A 2 4.98 -7.20 24.08
CA THR A 2 5.89 -6.67 23.03
C THR A 2 5.28 -6.66 21.62
N GLU A 3 4.57 -7.72 21.22
CA GLU A 3 4.03 -7.88 19.85
C GLU A 3 3.02 -6.79 19.48
N GLN A 4 2.06 -6.49 20.36
CA GLN A 4 1.05 -5.45 20.12
C GLN A 4 1.67 -4.04 19.99
N ILE A 5 2.76 -3.78 20.72
CA ILE A 5 3.48 -2.52 20.62
C ILE A 5 4.16 -2.43 19.25
N VAL A 6 4.82 -3.50 18.80
CA VAL A 6 5.45 -3.56 17.47
C VAL A 6 4.42 -3.35 16.36
N VAL A 7 3.26 -4.02 16.43
CA VAL A 7 2.14 -3.84 15.47
C VAL A 7 1.71 -2.37 15.38
N LYS A 8 1.58 -1.68 16.52
CA LYS A 8 1.21 -0.26 16.57
C LYS A 8 2.27 0.65 15.96
N TRP A 9 3.55 0.37 16.21
CA TRP A 9 4.66 1.11 15.58
C TRP A 9 4.68 0.89 14.07
N LEU A 10 4.50 -0.34 13.60
CA LEU A 10 4.37 -0.63 12.17
C LEU A 10 3.15 0.07 11.56
N GLY A 11 2.04 0.16 12.30
CA GLY A 11 0.86 0.97 11.92
C GLY A 11 1.19 2.45 11.75
N MET A 12 2.01 3.05 12.62
CA MET A 12 2.48 4.43 12.44
C MET A 12 3.40 4.57 11.22
N ILE A 13 4.24 3.57 10.94
CA ILE A 13 5.04 3.54 9.72
C ILE A 13 4.12 3.53 8.49
N CYS A 14 3.02 2.75 8.48
CA CYS A 14 2.03 2.79 7.39
C CYS A 14 1.41 4.17 7.19
N ILE A 15 1.14 4.91 8.28
CA ILE A 15 0.62 6.28 8.19
C ILE A 15 1.67 7.18 7.52
N GLY A 16 2.92 7.16 7.99
CA GLY A 16 4.00 7.93 7.39
C GLY A 16 4.23 7.57 5.92
N ALA A 17 4.16 6.28 5.60
CA ALA A 17 4.27 5.76 4.24
C ALA A 17 3.16 6.29 3.33
N GLY A 18 1.92 6.28 3.83
CA GLY A 18 0.76 6.78 3.12
C GLY A 18 0.82 8.30 2.90
N ILE A 19 1.29 9.07 3.89
CA ILE A 19 1.51 10.52 3.75
C ILE A 19 2.58 10.81 2.71
N ALA A 20 3.71 10.10 2.77
CA ALA A 20 4.78 10.23 1.76
C ALA A 20 4.25 9.92 0.36
N ARG A 21 3.41 8.89 0.20
CA ARG A 21 2.82 8.51 -1.10
C ARG A 21 1.85 9.58 -1.60
N MET A 22 1.00 10.13 -0.72
CA MET A 22 0.12 11.25 -1.07
C MET A 22 0.91 12.48 -1.50
N GLY A 23 2.13 12.66 -0.98
CA GLY A 23 3.04 13.76 -1.34
C GLY A 23 3.50 13.76 -2.81
N MET A 24 3.39 12.63 -3.52
CA MET A 24 3.68 12.58 -4.96
C MET A 24 2.73 13.46 -5.77
N THR A 25 1.43 13.48 -5.41
CA THR A 25 0.41 14.24 -6.14
C THR A 25 0.63 15.76 -6.11
N PRO A 26 0.82 16.43 -4.95
CA PRO A 26 1.15 17.84 -4.94
C PRO A 26 2.53 18.11 -5.54
N ALA A 27 3.51 17.20 -5.38
CA ALA A 27 4.82 17.37 -6.00
C ALA A 27 4.73 17.40 -7.54
N SER A 28 3.93 16.51 -8.14
CA SER A 28 3.71 16.45 -9.59
C SER A 28 2.84 17.58 -10.14
N LEU A 29 2.05 18.23 -9.30
CA LEU A 29 1.27 19.43 -9.65
C LEU A 29 2.11 20.71 -9.60
N ILE A 30 3.07 20.81 -8.66
CA ILE A 30 3.89 22.01 -8.47
C ILE A 30 5.16 21.97 -9.35
N TRP A 31 5.86 20.84 -9.39
CA TRP A 31 7.15 20.69 -10.08
C TRP A 31 7.07 19.91 -11.40
N GLY A 32 5.88 19.43 -11.76
CA GLY A 32 5.65 18.65 -12.98
C GLY A 32 5.82 17.13 -12.77
N THR A 33 5.27 16.38 -13.73
CA THR A 33 5.28 14.90 -13.73
C THR A 33 6.72 14.38 -13.91
N ASP A 34 7.07 13.31 -13.18
CA ASP A 34 8.41 12.71 -13.14
C ASP A 34 9.48 13.67 -12.59
N SER A 35 9.08 14.71 -11.81
CA SER A 35 10.02 15.61 -11.12
C SER A 35 10.79 14.90 -10.00
N THR A 36 11.99 15.40 -9.67
CA THR A 36 12.83 14.87 -8.59
C THR A 36 12.05 14.78 -7.27
N GLN A 37 11.22 15.78 -6.96
CA GLN A 37 10.41 15.86 -5.74
C GLN A 37 9.32 14.76 -5.71
N GLU A 38 8.65 14.51 -6.84
CA GLU A 38 7.69 13.41 -6.97
C GLU A 38 8.38 12.05 -6.79
N LEU A 39 9.53 11.85 -7.44
CA LEU A 39 10.30 10.61 -7.36
C LEU A 39 10.81 10.34 -5.94
N THR A 40 11.29 11.37 -5.23
CA THR A 40 11.82 11.22 -3.86
C THR A 40 10.71 10.84 -2.89
N THR A 41 9.56 11.51 -2.96
CA THR A 41 8.41 11.18 -2.11
C THR A 41 7.87 9.79 -2.39
N GLY A 42 7.84 9.38 -3.66
CA GLY A 42 7.50 8.03 -4.07
C GLY A 42 8.48 6.97 -3.56
N LEU A 43 9.78 7.24 -3.59
CA LEU A 43 10.82 6.30 -3.13
C LEU A 43 10.71 6.07 -1.63
N ILE A 44 10.62 7.14 -0.84
CA ILE A 44 10.43 7.08 0.62
C ILE A 44 9.15 6.30 0.94
N ALA A 45 8.06 6.60 0.22
CA ALA A 45 6.81 5.90 0.40
C ALA A 45 6.97 4.39 0.20
N CYS A 46 7.52 3.93 -0.93
CA CYS A 46 7.60 2.50 -1.24
C CYS A 46 8.49 1.71 -0.24
N ILE A 47 9.56 2.32 0.29
CA ILE A 47 10.37 1.72 1.35
C ILE A 47 9.54 1.53 2.62
N LEU A 48 8.87 2.61 3.07
CA LEU A 48 8.04 2.56 4.27
C LEU A 48 6.83 1.64 4.10
N MET A 49 6.24 1.59 2.90
CA MET A 49 5.10 0.72 2.58
C MET A 49 5.52 -0.75 2.58
N SER A 50 6.74 -1.09 2.11
CA SER A 50 7.27 -2.45 2.17
C SER A 50 7.37 -2.95 3.61
N VAL A 51 7.90 -2.12 4.52
CA VAL A 51 8.02 -2.46 5.94
C VAL A 51 6.64 -2.45 6.63
N GLY A 52 5.83 -1.43 6.36
CA GLY A 52 4.52 -1.25 6.96
C GLY A 52 3.51 -2.35 6.60
N SER A 53 3.58 -2.90 5.38
CA SER A 53 2.72 -4.00 4.94
C SER A 53 2.80 -5.25 5.83
N ILE A 54 3.89 -5.42 6.60
CA ILE A 54 4.00 -6.50 7.60
C ILE A 54 2.90 -6.38 8.66
N ALA A 55 2.53 -5.16 9.06
CA ALA A 55 1.44 -4.92 10.01
C ALA A 55 0.11 -5.45 9.50
N PHE A 56 -0.13 -5.36 8.19
CA PHE A 56 -1.36 -5.85 7.58
C PHE A 56 -1.49 -7.36 7.77
N TYR A 57 -0.38 -8.09 7.66
CA TYR A 57 -0.38 -9.55 7.83
C TYR A 57 -0.63 -9.92 9.27
N GLN A 58 0.04 -9.27 10.21
CA GLN A 58 -0.14 -9.55 11.64
C GLN A 58 -1.62 -9.40 12.04
N VAL A 59 -2.30 -8.39 11.50
CA VAL A 59 -3.70 -8.10 11.81
C VAL A 59 -4.68 -8.99 11.02
N GLN A 60 -4.36 -9.40 9.80
CA GLN A 60 -5.25 -10.23 8.96
C GLN A 60 -4.98 -11.74 9.00
N SER A 61 -3.83 -12.17 9.53
CA SER A 61 -3.34 -13.57 9.48
C SER A 61 -4.35 -14.57 10.05
N ARG A 62 -5.09 -14.17 11.08
CA ARG A 62 -6.11 -15.00 11.74
C ARG A 62 -7.32 -15.31 10.84
N GLU A 63 -7.70 -14.37 9.99
CA GLU A 63 -8.93 -14.45 9.18
C GLU A 63 -8.65 -14.86 7.73
N THR A 64 -7.46 -14.58 7.22
CA THR A 64 -7.10 -14.73 5.79
C THR A 64 -6.11 -15.87 5.52
N GLY A 65 -5.50 -16.44 6.56
CA GLY A 65 -4.63 -17.61 6.49
C GLY A 65 -3.46 -17.46 5.49
N VAL A 66 -3.17 -18.54 4.76
CA VAL A 66 -2.07 -18.60 3.77
C VAL A 66 -2.30 -17.66 2.59
N THR A 67 -3.56 -17.48 2.17
CA THR A 67 -3.88 -16.59 1.05
C THR A 67 -3.53 -15.15 1.38
N GLY A 68 -3.87 -14.68 2.59
CA GLY A 68 -3.48 -13.34 3.05
C GLY A 68 -1.96 -13.15 3.12
N PHE A 69 -1.22 -14.18 3.53
CA PHE A 69 0.25 -14.15 3.51
C PHE A 69 0.81 -13.97 2.10
N ILE A 70 0.37 -14.80 1.13
CA ILE A 70 0.82 -14.72 -0.27
C ILE A 70 0.53 -13.35 -0.86
N THR A 71 -0.67 -12.82 -0.59
CA THR A 71 -1.06 -11.51 -1.10
C THR A 71 -0.19 -10.39 -0.54
N ILE A 72 0.13 -10.43 0.75
CA ILE A 72 0.98 -9.40 1.37
C ILE A 72 2.42 -9.50 0.88
N LEU A 73 2.93 -10.72 0.68
CA LEU A 73 4.22 -10.91 0.03
C LEU A 73 4.23 -10.31 -1.39
N ALA A 74 3.17 -10.53 -2.17
CA ALA A 74 3.05 -9.94 -3.50
C ALA A 74 3.04 -8.39 -3.44
N ILE A 75 2.37 -7.79 -2.45
CA ILE A 75 2.39 -6.34 -2.22
C ILE A 75 3.79 -5.85 -1.84
N ILE A 76 4.49 -6.55 -0.95
CA ILE A 76 5.86 -6.19 -0.53
C ILE A 76 6.80 -6.25 -1.74
N ILE A 77 6.74 -7.33 -2.53
CA ILE A 77 7.52 -7.47 -3.76
C ILE A 77 7.17 -6.33 -4.73
N GLY A 78 5.89 -6.01 -4.91
CA GLY A 78 5.45 -4.89 -5.74
C GLY A 78 6.02 -3.54 -5.29
N ASN A 79 6.03 -3.28 -3.98
CA ASN A 79 6.63 -2.07 -3.40
C ASN A 79 8.15 -2.03 -3.60
N ILE A 80 8.85 -3.16 -3.46
CA ILE A 80 10.30 -3.26 -3.73
C ILE A 80 10.58 -3.01 -5.21
N LEU A 81 9.83 -3.63 -6.12
CA LEU A 81 9.97 -3.41 -7.56
C LEU A 81 9.74 -1.94 -7.94
N THR A 82 8.71 -1.31 -7.35
CA THR A 82 8.44 0.11 -7.53
C THR A 82 9.59 0.97 -7.00
N THR A 83 10.14 0.62 -5.84
CA THR A 83 11.33 1.28 -5.26
C THR A 83 12.52 1.22 -6.22
N SER A 84 12.82 0.02 -6.76
CA SER A 84 13.89 -0.17 -7.73
C SER A 84 13.67 0.62 -9.02
N MET A 85 12.42 0.73 -9.48
CA MET A 85 12.07 1.52 -10.67
C MET A 85 12.28 3.02 -10.44
N LEU A 86 11.84 3.55 -9.29
CA LEU A 86 12.04 4.96 -8.94
C LEU A 86 13.53 5.26 -8.72
N TRP A 87 14.28 4.36 -8.08
CA TRP A 87 15.73 4.48 -7.92
C TRP A 87 16.47 4.45 -9.27
N SER A 88 16.07 3.56 -10.18
CA SER A 88 16.63 3.48 -11.52
C SER A 88 16.52 4.82 -12.25
N GLN A 89 15.37 5.50 -12.14
CA GLN A 89 15.22 6.84 -12.73
C GLN A 89 16.21 7.86 -12.15
N PHE A 90 16.47 7.85 -10.84
CA PHE A 90 17.52 8.69 -10.26
C PHE A 90 18.91 8.36 -10.82
N ALA A 91 19.23 7.06 -10.94
CA ALA A 91 20.53 6.60 -11.43
C ALA A 91 20.78 6.94 -12.92
N THR A 92 19.72 7.05 -13.73
CA THR A 92 19.81 7.33 -15.17
C THR A 92 19.70 8.82 -15.54
N GLY A 93 19.65 9.73 -14.57
CA GLY A 93 19.59 11.18 -14.83
C GLY A 93 18.31 11.89 -14.36
N GLY A 94 17.46 11.22 -13.58
CA GLY A 94 16.24 11.79 -12.99
C GLY A 94 15.18 12.12 -14.04
N ALA A 95 14.53 13.28 -13.88
CA ALA A 95 13.46 13.77 -14.76
C ALA A 95 13.84 13.95 -16.24
N VAL A 96 15.15 13.95 -16.54
CA VAL A 96 15.72 14.15 -17.89
C VAL A 96 16.15 12.83 -18.53
N ALA A 97 16.02 11.71 -17.82
CA ALA A 97 16.42 10.41 -18.32
C ALA A 97 15.46 9.88 -19.39
N ASP A 98 15.98 9.47 -20.54
CA ASP A 98 15.19 8.75 -21.54
C ASP A 98 14.66 7.45 -20.94
N LYS A 99 13.34 7.23 -21.07
CA LYS A 99 12.69 6.00 -20.58
C LYS A 99 13.29 4.82 -21.38
N PRO A 100 13.89 3.81 -20.73
CA PRO A 100 14.51 2.71 -21.45
C PRO A 100 13.47 1.95 -22.28
N VAL A 101 13.61 1.98 -23.60
CA VAL A 101 12.71 1.30 -24.54
C VAL A 101 13.33 -0.05 -24.89
N GLY A 102 12.81 -1.12 -24.29
CA GLY A 102 13.29 -2.47 -24.56
C GLY A 102 12.24 -3.54 -24.26
N LEU A 103 12.24 -4.62 -25.04
CA LEU A 103 11.30 -5.74 -24.88
C LEU A 103 11.29 -6.28 -23.45
N LEU A 104 12.48 -6.48 -22.85
CA LEU A 104 12.61 -6.96 -21.48
C LEU A 104 12.07 -5.96 -20.45
N PHE A 105 12.27 -4.66 -20.66
CA PHE A 105 11.72 -3.61 -19.79
C PHE A 105 10.18 -3.63 -19.83
N ASN A 106 9.58 -3.68 -21.02
CA ASN A 106 8.13 -3.72 -21.19
C ASN A 106 7.52 -4.99 -20.58
N ILE A 107 8.16 -6.16 -20.77
CA ILE A 107 7.71 -7.42 -20.15
C ILE A 107 7.78 -7.31 -18.63
N SER A 108 8.88 -6.80 -18.07
CA SER A 108 9.05 -6.65 -16.62
C SER A 108 8.03 -5.67 -16.01
N GLN A 109 7.77 -4.55 -16.68
CA GLN A 109 6.73 -3.57 -16.32
C GLN A 109 5.34 -4.19 -16.33
N MET A 110 5.03 -5.02 -17.33
CA MET A 110 3.73 -5.69 -17.44
C MET A 110 3.52 -6.67 -16.28
N PHE A 111 4.51 -7.52 -15.97
CA PHE A 111 4.44 -8.42 -14.82
C PHE A 111 4.38 -7.66 -13.50
N GLY A 112 5.14 -6.57 -13.36
CA GLY A 112 5.08 -5.70 -12.17
C GLY A 112 3.70 -5.08 -11.98
N THR A 113 3.08 -4.59 -13.05
CA THR A 113 1.73 -3.99 -13.03
C THR A 113 0.66 -5.02 -12.73
N ILE A 114 0.69 -6.19 -13.39
CA ILE A 114 -0.26 -7.28 -13.13
C ILE A 114 -0.12 -7.81 -11.71
N GLY A 115 1.11 -8.02 -11.24
CA GLY A 115 1.38 -8.50 -9.89
C GLY A 115 0.93 -7.50 -8.82
N PHE A 116 1.21 -6.22 -9.03
CA PHE A 116 0.78 -5.15 -8.13
C PHE A 116 -0.74 -4.97 -8.13
N LEU A 117 -1.37 -4.82 -9.29
CA LEU A 117 -2.81 -4.58 -9.40
C LEU A 117 -3.60 -5.81 -8.97
N GLY A 118 -3.20 -6.99 -9.44
CA GLY A 118 -3.79 -8.27 -9.06
C GLY A 118 -3.61 -8.56 -7.57
N GLY A 119 -2.41 -8.37 -7.02
CA GLY A 119 -2.14 -8.52 -5.59
C GLY A 119 -2.98 -7.58 -4.73
N THR A 120 -3.07 -6.30 -5.12
CA THR A 120 -3.90 -5.29 -4.45
C THR A 120 -5.38 -5.65 -4.52
N LEU A 121 -5.86 -6.11 -5.67
CA LEU A 121 -7.27 -6.44 -5.87
C LEU A 121 -7.68 -7.68 -5.05
N ILE A 122 -6.83 -8.71 -5.04
CA ILE A 122 -7.01 -9.87 -4.15
C ILE A 122 -6.99 -9.42 -2.68
N PHE A 123 -6.05 -8.57 -2.30
CA PHE A 123 -5.95 -8.06 -0.92
C PHE A 123 -7.19 -7.29 -0.48
N MET A 124 -7.71 -6.43 -1.36
CA MET A 124 -8.93 -5.67 -1.13
C MET A 124 -10.12 -6.60 -0.92
N ILE A 125 -10.28 -7.62 -1.78
CA ILE A 125 -11.35 -8.62 -1.66
C ILE A 125 -11.22 -9.39 -0.34
N LEU A 126 -10.02 -9.89 -0.01
CA LEU A 126 -9.77 -10.59 1.25
C LEU A 126 -10.06 -9.70 2.45
N THR A 127 -9.61 -8.44 2.42
CA THR A 127 -9.86 -7.46 3.49
C THR A 127 -11.36 -7.20 3.67
N PHE A 128 -12.12 -7.13 2.57
CA PHE A 128 -13.56 -6.94 2.59
C PHE A 128 -14.30 -8.18 3.13
N LEU A 129 -13.93 -9.37 2.68
CA LEU A 129 -14.55 -10.64 3.08
C LEU A 129 -14.23 -11.00 4.54
N ALA A 130 -12.97 -10.79 4.94
CA ALA A 130 -12.49 -11.07 6.29
C ALA A 130 -13.04 -10.07 7.32
N LYS A 131 -13.60 -8.93 6.90
CA LYS A 131 -14.15 -7.89 7.77
C LYS A 131 -13.18 -7.43 8.88
N VAL A 132 -11.88 -7.51 8.62
CA VAL A 132 -10.84 -7.13 9.60
C VAL A 132 -10.79 -5.60 9.73
N PHE A 133 -10.88 -4.90 8.61
CA PHE A 133 -10.93 -3.44 8.56
C PHE A 133 -12.35 -2.92 8.35
N PRO A 134 -12.66 -1.69 8.80
CA PRO A 134 -13.90 -1.01 8.42
C PRO A 134 -14.07 -0.95 6.90
N ARG A 135 -15.31 -1.03 6.40
CA ARG A 135 -15.61 -1.10 4.96
C ARG A 135 -15.11 0.08 4.12
N TRP A 136 -14.85 1.23 4.74
CA TRP A 136 -14.29 2.38 4.03
C TRP A 136 -12.84 2.14 3.58
N VAL A 137 -12.08 1.26 4.26
CA VAL A 137 -10.69 0.92 3.89
C VAL A 137 -10.62 0.19 2.54
N PRO A 138 -11.30 -0.96 2.32
CA PRO A 138 -11.33 -1.58 1.00
C PRO A 138 -12.02 -0.70 -0.05
N ALA A 139 -12.96 0.17 0.34
CA ALA A 139 -13.53 1.16 -0.58
C ALA A 139 -12.47 2.15 -1.08
N LEU A 140 -11.53 2.60 -0.23
CA LEU A 140 -10.41 3.44 -0.66
C LEU A 140 -9.48 2.70 -1.64
N MET A 141 -9.23 1.40 -1.41
CA MET A 141 -8.43 0.59 -2.34
C MET A 141 -9.15 0.41 -3.69
N LEU A 142 -10.47 0.27 -3.68
CA LEU A 142 -11.28 0.25 -4.90
C LEU A 142 -11.19 1.60 -5.64
N ILE A 143 -11.36 2.72 -4.93
CA ILE A 143 -11.24 4.06 -5.51
C ILE A 143 -9.84 4.26 -6.09
N MET A 144 -8.80 3.78 -5.43
CA MET A 144 -7.44 3.80 -5.95
C MET A 144 -7.36 3.05 -7.29
N ILE A 145 -7.88 1.82 -7.39
CA ILE A 145 -7.86 1.06 -8.65
C ILE A 145 -8.67 1.78 -9.74
N LEU A 146 -9.86 2.28 -9.41
CA LEU A 146 -10.71 3.02 -10.33
C LEU A 146 -10.06 4.33 -10.82
N SER A 147 -9.23 4.96 -9.98
CA SER A 147 -8.51 6.18 -10.35
C SER A 147 -7.48 5.99 -11.47
N MET A 148 -7.06 4.75 -11.74
CA MET A 148 -6.20 4.43 -12.89
C MET A 148 -6.93 4.51 -14.24
N PHE A 149 -8.26 4.45 -14.23
CA PHE A 149 -9.09 4.52 -15.44
C PHE A 149 -9.66 5.92 -15.68
N LEU A 150 -9.40 6.87 -14.78
CA LEU A 150 -9.83 8.26 -14.93
C LEU A 150 -8.88 8.96 -15.93
N PRO A 151 -9.37 9.49 -17.06
CA PRO A 151 -8.57 10.20 -18.06
C PRO A 151 -8.26 11.63 -17.58
N ILE A 152 -7.63 11.75 -16.41
CA ILE A 152 -7.21 13.01 -15.80
C ILE A 152 -5.69 12.97 -15.72
N ALA A 153 -5.05 14.08 -16.14
CA ALA A 153 -3.61 14.29 -16.29
C ALA A 153 -2.73 13.29 -15.50
N ASP A 154 -2.04 12.42 -16.24
CA ASP A 154 -0.98 11.50 -15.79
C ASP A 154 -1.30 10.57 -14.60
N ASN A 155 -2.57 10.23 -14.35
CA ASN A 155 -2.97 9.36 -13.23
C ASN A 155 -2.53 9.90 -11.85
N LYS A 156 -2.37 11.21 -11.69
CA LYS A 156 -1.81 11.85 -10.48
C LYS A 156 -2.58 11.52 -9.19
N TYR A 157 -3.88 11.22 -9.30
CA TYR A 157 -4.73 10.85 -8.17
C TYR A 157 -4.56 9.41 -7.70
N PHE A 158 -3.96 8.54 -8.51
CA PHE A 158 -3.67 7.18 -8.11
C PHE A 158 -2.73 7.14 -6.90
N ALA A 159 -1.65 7.91 -6.93
CA ALA A 159 -0.71 8.00 -5.81
C ALA A 159 -1.39 8.55 -4.53
N PHE A 160 -2.30 9.51 -4.69
CA PHE A 160 -3.08 10.05 -3.57
C PHE A 160 -3.96 8.99 -2.91
N PHE A 161 -4.82 8.32 -3.67
CA PHE A 161 -5.71 7.29 -3.10
C PHE A 161 -4.95 6.08 -2.58
N TRP A 162 -3.81 5.75 -3.20
CA TRP A 162 -2.93 4.71 -2.71
C TRP A 162 -2.36 5.07 -1.34
N GLY A 163 -1.82 6.28 -1.19
CA GLY A 163 -1.35 6.75 0.10
C GLY A 163 -2.47 6.83 1.15
N LEU A 164 -3.65 7.32 0.76
CA LEU A 164 -4.80 7.42 1.66
C LEU A 164 -5.27 6.06 2.17
N SER A 165 -5.23 5.01 1.34
CA SER A 165 -5.54 3.65 1.76
C SER A 165 -4.57 3.15 2.84
N TYR A 166 -3.27 3.45 2.71
CA TYR A 166 -2.24 3.11 3.68
C TYR A 166 -2.35 3.91 4.98
N VAL A 167 -2.66 5.21 4.89
CA VAL A 167 -3.00 6.03 6.07
C VAL A 167 -4.19 5.44 6.79
N GLY A 168 -5.23 5.06 6.04
CA GLY A 168 -6.44 4.53 6.63
C GLY A 168 -6.23 3.20 7.37
N MET A 169 -5.53 2.27 6.73
CA MET A 169 -5.12 1.00 7.35
C MET A 169 -4.22 1.24 8.55
N GLY A 170 -3.18 2.07 8.42
CA GLY A 170 -2.25 2.39 9.50
C GLY A 170 -2.95 3.02 10.71
N TYR A 171 -3.89 3.93 10.48
CA TYR A 171 -4.71 4.54 11.53
C TYR A 171 -5.57 3.50 12.27
N CYS A 172 -6.24 2.60 11.53
CA CYS A 172 -7.02 1.52 12.13
C CYS A 172 -6.15 0.59 13.00
N ILE A 173 -4.95 0.25 12.55
CA ILE A 173 -4.01 -0.59 13.28
C ILE A 173 -3.51 0.13 14.54
N TRP A 174 -3.07 1.38 14.40
CA TRP A 174 -2.51 2.15 15.50
C TRP A 174 -3.54 2.43 16.60
N THR A 175 -4.77 2.79 16.22
CA THR A 175 -5.88 3.04 17.15
C THR A 175 -6.62 1.78 17.59
N ASN A 176 -6.24 0.62 17.08
CA ASN A 176 -6.89 -0.68 17.32
C ASN A 176 -8.39 -0.68 16.97
N LYS A 177 -8.80 0.12 15.99
CA LYS A 177 -10.17 0.22 15.46
C LYS A 177 -10.38 -0.78 14.32
N LEU A 178 -10.25 -2.06 14.64
CA LEU A 178 -10.50 -3.16 13.73
C LEU A 178 -11.95 -3.63 13.86
N ALA A 179 -12.58 -4.03 12.76
CA ALA A 179 -14.01 -4.35 12.75
C ALA A 179 -14.34 -5.67 13.47
N ASN A 180 -13.38 -6.61 13.52
CA ASN A 180 -13.52 -7.90 14.23
C ASN A 180 -12.79 -7.95 15.58
N THR A 181 -12.63 -6.82 16.29
CA THR A 181 -12.18 -6.89 17.69
C THR A 181 -13.28 -7.53 18.53
N VAL A 182 -13.30 -8.87 18.54
CA VAL A 182 -14.08 -9.68 19.48
C VAL A 182 -13.63 -9.27 20.88
N SER A 183 -14.57 -8.68 21.60
CA SER A 183 -14.45 -8.36 23.02
C SER A 183 -13.94 -9.60 23.79
N PRO A 184 -12.90 -9.50 24.63
CA PRO A 184 -12.44 -10.61 25.47
C PRO A 184 -13.49 -11.10 26.49
N ALA A 185 -14.64 -10.43 26.60
CA ALA A 185 -15.60 -10.61 27.67
C ALA A 185 -16.58 -11.79 27.51
N SER A 186 -16.68 -12.45 26.35
CA SER A 186 -17.68 -13.52 26.15
C SER A 186 -17.17 -14.95 26.37
N ARG A 187 -15.87 -15.14 26.65
CA ARG A 187 -15.28 -16.48 26.82
C ARG A 187 -15.33 -17.03 28.26
N HIS A 188 -15.75 -16.22 29.23
CA HIS A 188 -15.78 -16.63 30.65
C HIS A 188 -17.19 -16.94 31.20
N LEU A 189 -18.25 -16.83 30.39
CA LEU A 189 -19.63 -17.04 30.85
C LEU A 189 -20.32 -18.28 30.27
N SER A 190 -19.61 -19.17 29.56
CA SER A 190 -20.17 -20.46 29.10
C SER A 190 -19.59 -21.67 29.82
N MET A 191 -18.93 -21.45 30.96
CA MET A 191 -18.52 -22.50 31.89
C MET A 191 -19.04 -22.11 33.27
N ASN A 192 -20.34 -22.31 33.47
CA ASN A 192 -20.99 -22.56 34.76
C ASN A 192 -22.43 -23.01 34.50
#